data_AF-A0A928L2M0-F1
#
_entry.id   AF-A0A928L2M0-F1
#
_cell.length_a   1.000
_cell.length_b   1.000
_cell.length_c   1.000
_cell.angle_alpha   90.00
_cell.angle_beta   90.00
_cell.angle_gamma   90.00
#
_symmetry.space_group_name_H-M   'P 1'
#
loop_
_entity.id
_entity.type
_entity.pdbx_description
1 polymer ?
#
loop_
_entity_poly.entity_id
_entity_poly.type
_entity_poly.pdbx_seq_one_letter_code
_entity_poly.pdbx_strand_id
1 'polypeptide(L)'
;MGGNFWWLLDALVIIITVLCVVNCSRKGFSKIIVTAIGCAASVAIAWIVSGYTSEMIYEKMFKKGNIEAVEAAVEEFNPEDAVKTIIESNELSGVLSNERIRTILENENSLNMLYEYANSEASNILDSRENFNKEIINGFAQAFAAQVGVNLPPYVAEEIVNHIENNEELFLSTVDMIINSPEKLPEFIEENYIREPAEKIVSAAVFLIVFFVLMTIIIIVANKSGDFGLLNGYDRLDKFAGGVMGIVVAFAVIMIIAFIVKIIINISENDNSFISMNTIENTKIFRHFYKYL
;
A
#
# COMPACT_ATOMS: atom_id res chain seq x y z
N MET A 1 7.05 -20.89 13.81
CA MET A 1 8.31 -21.53 13.34
C MET A 1 9.12 -20.65 12.35
N GLY A 2 8.61 -19.51 11.85
CA GLY A 2 9.29 -18.68 10.84
C GLY A 2 10.57 -17.94 11.28
N GLY A 3 10.71 -17.61 12.57
CA GLY A 3 11.86 -16.86 13.09
C GLY A 3 13.24 -17.54 12.96
N ASN A 4 13.30 -18.84 12.65
CA ASN A 4 14.58 -19.57 12.48
C ASN A 4 15.10 -19.58 11.03
N PHE A 5 14.39 -19.01 10.06
CA PHE A 5 14.75 -19.06 8.63
C PHE A 5 15.22 -17.73 8.03
N TRP A 6 15.48 -16.71 8.86
CA TRP A 6 16.03 -15.40 8.45
C TRP A 6 17.32 -15.51 7.62
N TRP A 7 18.18 -16.47 7.95
CA TRP A 7 19.44 -16.71 7.23
C TRP A 7 19.24 -17.09 5.75
N LEU A 8 18.06 -17.58 5.37
CA LEU A 8 17.74 -17.99 4.00
C LEU A 8 17.64 -16.77 3.07
N LEU A 9 17.08 -15.65 3.54
CA LEU A 9 17.03 -14.39 2.80
C LEU A 9 18.42 -13.78 2.61
N ASP A 10 19.25 -13.79 3.65
CA ASP A 10 20.65 -13.32 3.54
C ASP A 10 21.49 -14.22 2.63
N ALA A 11 21.31 -15.55 2.71
CA ALA A 11 21.97 -16.49 1.81
C ALA A 11 21.54 -16.26 0.35
N LEU A 12 20.25 -15.99 0.11
CA LEU A 12 19.72 -15.67 -1.21
C LEU A 12 20.33 -14.37 -1.76
N VAL A 13 20.45 -13.32 -0.95
CA VAL A 13 21.14 -12.07 -1.31
C VAL A 13 22.59 -12.31 -1.71
N ILE A 14 23.32 -13.11 -0.93
CA ILE A 14 24.72 -13.45 -1.22
C ILE A 14 24.81 -14.24 -2.54
N ILE A 15 23.96 -15.23 -2.74
CA ILE A 15 23.91 -16.04 -3.97
C ILE A 15 23.63 -15.16 -5.19
N ILE A 16 22.63 -14.29 -5.12
CA ILE A 16 22.30 -13.35 -6.22
C ILE A 16 23.48 -12.43 -6.50
N THR A 17 24.10 -11.87 -5.44
CA THR A 17 25.25 -10.98 -5.59
C THR A 17 26.41 -11.70 -6.28
N VAL A 18 26.77 -12.90 -5.84
CA VAL A 18 27.86 -13.69 -6.44
C VAL A 18 27.53 -14.06 -7.88
N LEU A 19 26.31 -14.51 -8.17
CA LEU A 19 25.89 -14.87 -9.53
C LEU A 19 25.93 -13.66 -10.48
N CYS A 20 25.43 -12.51 -10.04
CA CYS A 20 25.50 -11.27 -10.81
C CYS A 20 26.95 -10.83 -11.06
N VAL A 21 27.80 -10.84 -10.03
CA VAL A 21 29.22 -10.48 -10.13
C VAL A 21 29.97 -11.42 -11.08
N VAL A 22 29.79 -12.73 -10.97
CA VAL A 22 30.46 -13.72 -11.83
C VAL A 22 29.98 -13.62 -13.28
N ASN A 23 28.68 -13.47 -13.50
CA ASN A 23 28.12 -13.34 -14.85
C ASN A 23 28.54 -12.03 -15.52
N CYS A 24 28.57 -10.92 -14.78
CA CYS A 24 29.01 -9.63 -15.30
C CYS A 24 30.53 -9.59 -15.52
N SER A 25 31.32 -10.17 -14.62
CA SER A 25 32.78 -10.27 -14.81
C SER A 25 33.15 -11.09 -16.05
N ARG A 26 32.39 -12.14 -16.37
CA ARG A 26 32.61 -12.96 -17.57
C ARG A 26 32.24 -12.28 -18.89
N LYS A 27 31.34 -11.28 -18.87
CA LYS A 27 30.82 -10.60 -20.07
C LYS A 27 31.64 -9.38 -20.52
N GLY A 28 32.43 -8.78 -19.62
CA GLY A 28 33.29 -7.64 -19.94
C GLY A 28 32.63 -6.26 -19.78
N PHE A 29 33.42 -5.23 -19.42
CA PHE A 29 33.02 -3.85 -19.13
C PHE A 29 32.32 -3.15 -20.30
N SER A 30 32.74 -3.42 -21.53
CA SER A 30 32.15 -2.78 -22.71
C SER A 30 30.69 -3.16 -22.93
N LYS A 31 30.34 -4.44 -22.72
CA LYS A 31 28.94 -4.90 -22.74
C LYS A 31 28.13 -4.35 -21.55
N ILE A 32 28.83 -4.02 -20.48
CA ILE A 32 28.23 -3.49 -19.26
C ILE A 32 27.92 -2.00 -19.37
N ILE A 33 28.74 -1.18 -20.04
CA ILE A 33 28.37 0.20 -20.36
C ILE A 33 27.10 0.24 -21.20
N VAL A 34 27.02 -0.60 -22.24
CA VAL A 34 25.81 -0.70 -23.08
C VAL A 34 24.61 -1.12 -22.24
N THR A 35 24.79 -2.09 -21.35
CA THR A 35 23.73 -2.52 -20.42
C THR A 35 23.36 -1.42 -19.42
N ALA A 36 24.31 -0.60 -18.97
CA ALA A 36 24.08 0.49 -18.03
C ALA A 36 23.30 1.65 -18.65
N ILE A 37 23.68 2.05 -19.87
CA ILE A 37 22.94 3.05 -20.65
C ILE A 37 21.54 2.53 -20.96
N GLY A 38 21.43 1.25 -21.37
CA GLY A 38 20.16 0.59 -21.57
C GLY A 38 19.31 0.54 -20.30
N CYS A 39 19.91 0.29 -19.13
CA CYS A 39 19.21 0.28 -17.84
C CYS A 39 18.66 1.68 -17.52
N ALA A 40 19.46 2.73 -17.65
CA ALA A 40 19.02 4.11 -17.45
C ALA A 40 17.87 4.48 -18.39
N ALA A 41 17.98 4.12 -19.68
CA ALA A 41 16.91 4.31 -20.64
C ALA A 41 15.65 3.49 -20.27
N SER A 42 15.81 2.26 -19.77
CA SER A 42 14.70 1.40 -19.35
C SER A 42 13.97 1.96 -18.15
N VAL A 43 14.70 2.49 -17.16
CA VAL A 43 14.09 3.17 -16.00
C VAL A 43 13.30 4.38 -16.46
N ALA A 44 13.87 5.22 -17.33
CA ALA A 44 13.18 6.41 -17.84
C ALA A 44 11.91 6.04 -18.62
N ILE A 45 11.99 5.06 -19.53
CA ILE A 45 10.85 4.60 -20.31
C ILE A 45 9.80 3.94 -19.41
N ALA A 46 10.22 3.07 -18.48
CA ALA A 46 9.32 2.38 -17.58
C ALA A 46 8.55 3.34 -16.67
N TRP A 47 9.21 4.39 -16.16
CA TRP A 47 8.55 5.44 -15.37
C TRP A 47 7.48 6.14 -16.21
N ILE A 48 7.84 6.60 -17.42
CA ILE A 48 6.89 7.29 -18.30
C ILE A 48 5.69 6.39 -18.61
N VAL A 49 5.95 5.15 -19.01
CA VAL A 49 4.89 4.19 -19.36
C VAL A 49 4.02 3.88 -18.15
N SER A 50 4.61 3.66 -16.97
CA SER A 50 3.85 3.31 -15.76
C SER A 50 2.93 4.44 -15.31
N GLY A 51 3.38 5.70 -15.38
CA GLY A 51 2.56 6.86 -15.04
C GLY A 51 1.34 7.02 -15.97
N TYR A 52 1.49 6.75 -17.27
CA TYR A 52 0.38 6.90 -18.22
C TYR A 52 -0.58 5.71 -18.27
N THR A 53 -0.11 4.52 -17.90
CA THR A 53 -0.92 3.29 -18.05
C THR A 53 -1.53 2.80 -16.75
N SER A 54 -1.07 3.29 -15.59
CA SER A 54 -1.60 2.87 -14.29
C SER A 54 -3.08 3.18 -14.12
N GLU A 55 -3.50 4.40 -14.47
CA GLU A 55 -4.91 4.81 -14.41
C GLU A 55 -5.78 3.91 -15.30
N MET A 56 -5.40 3.73 -16.57
CA MET A 56 -6.15 2.86 -17.49
C MET A 56 -6.24 1.41 -17.02
N ILE A 57 -5.16 0.85 -16.46
CA ILE A 57 -5.14 -0.51 -15.94
C ILE A 57 -6.00 -0.61 -14.69
N TYR A 58 -5.90 0.37 -13.80
CA TYR A 58 -6.72 0.46 -12.59
C TYR A 58 -8.21 0.51 -12.93
N GLU A 59 -8.63 1.43 -13.78
CA GLU A 59 -10.03 1.59 -14.20
C GLU A 59 -10.60 0.31 -14.83
N LYS A 60 -9.83 -0.36 -15.69
CA LYS A 60 -10.31 -1.54 -16.43
C LYS A 60 -10.28 -2.83 -15.63
N MET A 61 -9.34 -2.98 -14.69
CA MET A 61 -9.07 -4.27 -14.05
C MET A 61 -9.38 -4.30 -12.55
N PHE A 62 -9.28 -3.17 -11.85
CA PHE A 62 -9.33 -3.13 -10.39
C PHE A 62 -10.51 -2.34 -9.84
N LYS A 63 -10.91 -1.22 -10.49
CA LYS A 63 -11.99 -0.35 -10.02
C LYS A 63 -13.28 -1.12 -9.73
N LYS A 64 -13.73 -1.95 -10.68
CA LYS A 64 -14.95 -2.76 -10.51
C LYS A 64 -14.86 -3.71 -9.32
N GLY A 65 -13.74 -4.43 -9.17
CA GLY A 65 -13.55 -5.37 -8.06
C GLY A 65 -13.48 -4.66 -6.71
N ASN A 66 -12.87 -3.47 -6.65
CA ASN A 66 -12.84 -2.65 -5.44
C ASN A 66 -14.25 -2.16 -5.07
N ILE A 67 -15.04 -1.68 -6.04
CA ILE A 67 -16.43 -1.27 -5.82
C ILE A 67 -17.26 -2.44 -5.28
N GLU A 68 -17.19 -3.62 -5.90
CA GLU A 68 -17.92 -4.81 -5.45
C GLU A 68 -17.50 -5.26 -4.05
N ALA A 69 -16.21 -5.16 -3.72
CA ALA A 69 -15.69 -5.51 -2.39
C ALA A 69 -16.14 -4.51 -1.31
N VAL A 70 -16.19 -3.22 -1.65
CA VAL A 70 -16.73 -2.19 -0.76
C VAL A 70 -18.23 -2.38 -0.55
N GLU A 71 -18.98 -2.63 -1.63
CA GLU A 71 -20.43 -2.89 -1.57
C GLU A 71 -20.73 -4.05 -0.61
N ALA A 72 -20.00 -5.16 -0.73
CA ALA A 72 -20.15 -6.31 0.16
C ALA A 72 -19.72 -6.02 1.61
N ALA A 73 -18.78 -5.11 1.85
CA ALA A 73 -18.33 -4.77 3.20
C ALA A 73 -19.33 -3.83 3.92
N VAL A 74 -19.98 -2.94 3.15
CA VAL A 74 -20.79 -1.85 3.67
C VAL A 74 -22.27 -2.19 3.76
N GLU A 75 -22.76 -3.23 3.08
CA GLU A 75 -24.17 -3.66 3.09
C GLU A 75 -24.74 -3.84 4.51
N GLU A 76 -23.90 -4.22 5.49
CA GLU A 76 -24.31 -4.44 6.88
C GLU A 76 -23.95 -3.29 7.84
N PHE A 77 -23.37 -2.19 7.35
CA PHE A 77 -22.94 -1.09 8.22
C PHE A 77 -24.09 -0.13 8.55
N ASN A 78 -24.48 -0.09 9.83
CA ASN A 78 -25.43 0.89 10.34
C ASN A 78 -24.70 2.00 11.11
N PRO A 79 -24.70 3.26 10.62
CA PRO A 79 -24.01 4.36 11.27
C PRO A 79 -24.62 4.69 12.65
N GLU A 80 -25.94 4.48 12.83
CA GLU A 80 -26.62 4.66 14.11
C GLU A 80 -26.11 3.71 15.21
N ASP A 81 -25.81 2.45 14.87
CA ASP A 81 -25.30 1.46 15.81
C ASP A 81 -23.87 1.81 16.24
N ALA A 82 -23.05 2.26 15.29
CA ALA A 82 -21.69 2.73 15.56
C ALA A 82 -21.70 3.94 16.51
N VAL A 83 -22.47 4.98 16.18
CA VAL A 83 -22.59 6.19 17.00
C VAL A 83 -23.16 5.89 18.38
N LYS A 84 -24.19 5.05 18.47
CA LYS A 84 -24.75 4.62 19.75
C LYS A 84 -23.72 3.93 20.63
N THR A 85 -22.98 2.97 20.06
CA THR A 85 -21.95 2.21 20.79
C THR A 85 -20.89 3.14 21.37
N ILE A 86 -20.46 4.15 20.62
CA ILE A 86 -19.48 5.15 21.08
C ILE A 86 -20.06 5.93 22.27
N ILE A 87 -21.28 6.45 22.16
CA ILE A 87 -21.91 7.24 23.22
C ILE A 87 -22.16 6.41 24.50
N GLU A 88 -22.61 5.16 24.36
CA GLU A 88 -22.89 4.26 25.49
C GLU A 88 -21.60 3.73 26.16
N SER A 89 -20.53 3.50 25.40
CA SER A 89 -19.26 2.96 25.91
C SER A 89 -18.51 3.90 26.86
N ASN A 90 -18.74 5.21 26.74
CA ASN A 90 -18.08 6.24 27.56
C ASN A 90 -18.69 6.42 28.97
N GLU A 91 -19.60 5.53 29.42
CA GLU A 91 -20.39 5.70 30.66
C GLU A 91 -21.32 6.94 30.66
N LEU A 92 -21.54 7.54 29.47
CA LEU A 92 -22.07 8.89 29.34
C LEU A 92 -23.60 9.00 29.19
N SER A 93 -24.39 7.93 29.05
CA SER A 93 -25.87 8.09 28.98
C SER A 93 -26.70 6.82 29.15
N GLY A 94 -28.00 7.01 29.42
CA GLY A 94 -29.02 5.98 29.44
C GLY A 94 -29.30 5.37 28.06
N VAL A 95 -30.27 4.45 27.97
CA VAL A 95 -30.58 3.68 26.75
C VAL A 95 -30.96 4.59 25.58
N LEU A 96 -30.08 4.74 24.59
CA LEU A 96 -30.30 5.59 23.43
C LEU A 96 -31.12 4.87 22.34
N SER A 97 -31.95 5.64 21.62
CA SER A 97 -32.75 5.15 20.50
C SER A 97 -32.03 5.31 19.16
N ASN A 98 -31.85 4.21 18.43
CA ASN A 98 -31.29 4.20 17.08
C ASN A 98 -32.09 5.06 16.10
N GLU A 99 -33.42 5.03 16.18
CA GLU A 99 -34.30 5.83 15.32
C GLU A 99 -34.01 7.34 15.48
N ARG A 100 -33.81 7.78 16.73
CA ARG A 100 -33.54 9.19 17.03
C ARG A 100 -32.14 9.60 16.60
N ILE A 101 -31.15 8.73 16.78
CA ILE A 101 -29.78 8.95 16.28
C ILE A 101 -29.80 9.09 14.76
N ARG A 102 -30.50 8.20 14.04
CA ARG A 102 -30.64 8.26 12.59
C ARG A 102 -31.21 9.60 12.12
N THR A 103 -32.32 10.04 12.72
CA THR A 103 -32.90 11.36 12.40
C THR A 103 -31.93 12.52 12.68
N ILE A 104 -31.11 12.41 13.72
CA ILE A 104 -30.08 13.42 14.01
C ILE A 104 -29.00 13.41 12.92
N LEU A 105 -28.53 12.24 12.50
CA LEU A 105 -27.48 12.10 11.48
C LEU A 105 -27.89 12.61 10.10
N GLU A 106 -29.19 12.63 9.79
CA GLU A 106 -29.75 13.23 8.55
C GLU A 106 -29.61 14.77 8.50
N ASN A 107 -29.24 15.44 9.59
CA ASN A 107 -29.11 16.89 9.65
C ASN A 107 -27.65 17.35 9.53
N GLU A 108 -27.42 18.47 8.82
CA GLU A 108 -26.08 19.09 8.71
C GLU A 108 -25.45 19.42 10.08
N ASN A 109 -26.29 19.70 11.09
CA ASN A 109 -25.85 20.03 12.45
C ASN A 109 -25.81 18.80 13.38
N SER A 110 -25.65 17.60 12.81
CA SER A 110 -25.77 16.31 13.50
C SER A 110 -24.90 16.22 14.75
N LEU A 111 -23.63 16.62 14.69
CA LEU A 111 -22.72 16.56 15.84
C LEU A 111 -23.21 17.37 17.04
N ASN A 112 -23.71 18.59 16.81
CA ASN A 112 -24.28 19.42 17.87
C ASN A 112 -25.56 18.80 18.46
N MET A 113 -26.43 18.25 17.60
CA MET A 113 -27.66 17.59 18.02
C MET A 113 -27.40 16.27 18.76
N LEU A 114 -26.36 15.52 18.38
CA LEU A 114 -25.90 14.32 19.09
C LEU A 114 -25.41 14.68 20.49
N TYR A 115 -24.63 15.75 20.63
CA TYR A 115 -24.18 16.22 21.93
C TYR A 115 -25.35 16.61 22.84
N GLU A 116 -26.32 17.37 22.32
CA GLU A 116 -27.51 17.78 23.07
C GLU A 116 -28.36 16.57 23.48
N TYR A 117 -28.55 15.62 22.57
CA TYR A 117 -29.30 14.40 22.85
C TYR A 117 -28.61 13.54 23.91
N ALA A 118 -27.31 13.26 23.74
CA ALA A 118 -26.53 12.50 24.70
C ALA A 118 -26.54 13.16 26.08
N ASN A 119 -26.37 14.49 26.17
CA ASN A 119 -26.39 15.21 27.45
C ASN A 119 -27.79 15.25 28.10
N SER A 120 -28.87 15.16 27.32
CA SER A 120 -30.24 15.09 27.86
C SER A 120 -30.58 13.74 28.48
N GLU A 121 -29.95 12.66 28.00
CA GLU A 121 -30.13 11.29 28.49
C GLU A 121 -29.02 10.88 29.49
N ALA A 122 -28.01 11.74 29.66
CA ALA A 122 -26.90 11.54 30.57
C ALA A 122 -27.31 11.77 32.03
N SER A 123 -26.81 10.91 32.93
CA SER A 123 -26.93 11.14 34.38
C SER A 123 -25.94 12.18 34.90
N ASN A 124 -24.89 12.49 34.14
CA ASN A 124 -23.84 13.48 34.44
C ASN A 124 -23.61 14.39 33.23
N ILE A 125 -23.03 15.58 33.45
CA ILE A 125 -22.67 16.50 32.35
C ILE A 125 -21.56 15.84 31.52
N LEU A 126 -21.77 15.76 30.20
CA LEU A 126 -20.77 15.25 29.26
C LEU A 126 -19.48 16.09 29.31
N ASP A 127 -18.39 15.52 28.80
CA ASP A 127 -17.14 16.27 28.59
C ASP A 127 -17.37 17.46 27.62
N SER A 128 -16.35 18.29 27.40
CA SER A 128 -16.49 19.44 26.49
C SER A 128 -16.98 19.00 25.10
N ARG A 129 -17.85 19.81 24.48
CA ARG A 129 -18.42 19.53 23.14
C ARG A 129 -17.36 19.19 22.09
N GLU A 130 -16.20 19.84 22.15
CA GLU A 130 -15.10 19.58 21.23
C GLU A 130 -14.53 18.16 21.40
N ASN A 131 -14.35 17.70 22.63
CA ASN A 131 -13.89 16.34 22.91
C ASN A 131 -14.94 15.31 22.47
N PHE A 132 -16.22 15.57 22.76
CA PHE A 132 -17.32 14.71 22.31
C PHE A 132 -17.33 14.55 20.78
N ASN A 133 -17.23 15.66 20.03
CA ASN A 133 -17.21 15.60 18.57
C ASN A 133 -16.01 14.79 18.07
N LYS A 134 -14.83 14.95 18.67
CA LYS A 134 -13.63 14.17 18.32
C LYS A 134 -13.81 12.68 18.59
N GLU A 135 -14.41 12.32 19.72
CA GLU A 135 -14.70 10.91 20.05
C GLU A 135 -15.69 10.28 19.08
N ILE A 136 -16.74 11.01 18.68
CA ILE A 136 -17.69 10.54 17.68
C ILE A 136 -17.01 10.36 16.33
N ILE A 137 -16.25 11.34 15.85
CA ILE A 137 -15.56 11.28 14.56
C ILE A 137 -14.56 10.12 14.53
N ASN A 138 -13.69 10.03 15.54
CA ASN A 138 -12.63 9.02 15.58
C ASN A 138 -13.20 7.62 15.83
N GLY A 139 -14.16 7.50 16.76
CA GLY A 139 -14.83 6.22 17.03
C GLY A 139 -15.61 5.72 15.82
N PHE A 140 -16.27 6.62 15.08
CA PHE A 140 -16.94 6.28 13.84
C PHE A 140 -15.94 5.82 12.78
N ALA A 141 -14.85 6.57 12.58
CA ALA A 141 -13.81 6.22 11.63
C ALA A 141 -13.26 4.81 11.90
N GLN A 142 -13.02 4.48 13.16
CA GLN A 142 -12.54 3.15 13.58
C GLN A 142 -13.58 2.06 13.35
N ALA A 143 -14.84 2.28 13.74
CA ALA A 143 -15.91 1.31 13.54
C ALA A 143 -16.17 1.06 12.04
N PHE A 144 -16.18 2.12 11.26
CA PHE A 144 -16.37 2.07 9.81
C PHE A 144 -15.20 1.36 9.13
N ALA A 145 -13.96 1.72 9.46
CA ALA A 145 -12.77 1.06 8.95
C ALA A 145 -12.70 -0.42 9.34
N ALA A 146 -13.14 -0.79 10.55
CA ALA A 146 -13.20 -2.18 10.99
C ALA A 146 -14.19 -3.00 10.14
N GLN A 147 -15.35 -2.43 9.80
CA GLN A 147 -16.34 -3.08 8.95
C GLN A 147 -15.85 -3.18 7.50
N VAL A 148 -15.35 -2.07 6.95
CA VAL A 148 -14.86 -1.99 5.57
C VAL A 148 -13.62 -2.87 5.37
N GLY A 149 -12.77 -2.99 6.40
CA GLY A 149 -11.56 -3.81 6.41
C GLY A 149 -11.80 -5.32 6.42
N VAL A 150 -13.03 -5.83 6.60
CA VAL A 150 -13.31 -7.28 6.59
C VAL A 150 -13.02 -7.91 5.22
N ASN A 151 -13.35 -7.20 4.14
CA ASN A 151 -13.24 -7.71 2.77
C ASN A 151 -12.21 -6.93 1.93
N LEU A 152 -11.55 -5.93 2.52
CA LEU A 152 -10.61 -5.06 1.82
C LEU A 152 -9.20 -5.18 2.40
N PRO A 153 -8.18 -4.83 1.60
CA PRO A 153 -6.81 -4.80 2.09
C PRO A 153 -6.64 -3.86 3.31
N PRO A 154 -5.74 -4.17 4.26
CA PRO A 154 -5.56 -3.38 5.48
C PRO A 154 -5.24 -1.90 5.26
N TYR A 155 -4.57 -1.56 4.15
CA TYR A 155 -4.25 -0.17 3.83
C TYR A 155 -5.50 0.70 3.63
N VAL A 156 -6.64 0.11 3.23
CA VAL A 156 -7.90 0.85 3.04
C VAL A 156 -8.47 1.28 4.39
N ALA A 157 -8.46 0.37 5.38
CA ALA A 157 -8.92 0.68 6.73
C ALA A 157 -8.05 1.79 7.36
N GLU A 158 -6.73 1.74 7.16
CA GLU A 158 -5.81 2.76 7.64
C GLU A 158 -6.07 4.13 6.97
N GLU A 159 -6.30 4.16 5.64
CA GLU A 159 -6.58 5.41 4.92
C GLU A 159 -7.90 6.04 5.37
N ILE A 160 -8.95 5.22 5.59
CA ILE A 160 -10.24 5.68 6.13
C ILE A 160 -10.05 6.33 7.50
N VAL A 161 -9.33 5.67 8.40
CA VAL A 161 -9.05 6.23 9.74
C VAL A 161 -8.29 7.54 9.59
N ASN A 162 -7.18 7.57 8.85
CA ASN A 162 -6.33 8.75 8.73
C ASN A 162 -7.04 9.96 8.10
N HIS A 163 -7.94 9.74 7.15
CA HIS A 163 -8.62 10.82 6.44
C HIS A 163 -9.88 11.31 7.17
N ILE A 164 -10.59 10.44 7.89
CA ILE A 164 -11.78 10.83 8.66
C ILE A 164 -11.39 11.36 10.04
N GLU A 165 -10.37 10.79 10.69
CA GLU A 165 -9.92 11.28 12.01
C GLU A 165 -9.56 12.76 11.93
N ASN A 166 -10.24 13.56 12.75
CA ASN A 166 -10.13 15.03 12.79
C ASN A 166 -10.59 15.79 11.53
N ASN A 167 -11.28 15.14 10.58
CA ASN A 167 -11.91 15.80 9.43
C ASN A 167 -13.44 15.69 9.51
N GLU A 168 -14.05 16.69 10.15
CA GLU A 168 -15.50 16.78 10.33
C GLU A 168 -16.26 16.78 9.00
N GLU A 169 -15.75 17.42 7.95
CA GLU A 169 -16.40 17.47 6.64
C GLU A 169 -16.43 16.09 5.96
N LEU A 170 -15.31 15.35 6.01
CA LEU A 170 -15.24 13.98 5.49
C LEU A 170 -16.11 13.02 6.31
N PHE A 171 -16.16 13.19 7.64
CA PHE A 171 -17.09 12.45 8.49
C PHE A 171 -18.54 12.69 8.07
N LEU A 172 -18.96 13.96 8.00
CA LEU A 172 -20.35 14.33 7.67
C LEU A 172 -20.75 13.85 6.26
N SER A 173 -19.88 14.01 5.27
CA SER A 173 -20.15 13.54 3.91
C SER A 173 -20.21 12.01 3.83
N THR A 174 -19.37 11.29 4.58
CA THR A 174 -19.43 9.82 4.64
C THR A 174 -20.74 9.35 5.26
N VAL A 175 -21.16 9.96 6.37
CA VAL A 175 -22.45 9.65 7.03
C VAL A 175 -23.63 9.97 6.12
N ASP A 176 -23.62 11.14 5.46
CA ASP A 176 -24.66 11.54 4.50
C ASP A 176 -24.81 10.52 3.38
N MET A 177 -23.70 10.04 2.81
CA MET A 177 -23.76 9.02 1.77
C MET A 177 -24.27 7.68 2.27
N ILE A 178 -23.93 7.25 3.48
CA ILE A 178 -24.49 6.02 4.05
C ILE A 178 -26.02 6.12 4.19
N ILE A 179 -26.53 7.27 4.62
CA ILE A 179 -27.95 7.43 4.94
C ILE A 179 -28.80 7.75 3.70
N ASN A 180 -28.34 8.71 2.90
CA ASN A 180 -29.13 9.33 1.83
C ASN A 180 -28.79 8.80 0.43
N SER A 181 -27.64 8.17 0.23
CA SER A 181 -27.22 7.62 -1.07
C SER A 181 -26.35 6.36 -0.92
N PRO A 182 -26.85 5.32 -0.21
CA PRO A 182 -26.07 4.10 0.07
C PRO A 182 -25.59 3.41 -1.20
N GLU A 183 -26.32 3.55 -2.32
CA GLU A 183 -25.95 2.99 -3.62
C GLU A 183 -24.71 3.64 -4.25
N LYS A 184 -24.36 4.88 -3.85
CA LYS A 184 -23.18 5.61 -4.36
C LYS A 184 -21.99 5.53 -3.42
N LEU A 185 -22.20 5.06 -2.20
CA LEU A 185 -21.17 4.96 -1.18
C LEU A 185 -19.96 4.13 -1.62
N PRO A 186 -20.12 2.98 -2.33
CA PRO A 186 -18.96 2.25 -2.85
C PRO A 186 -18.08 3.06 -3.80
N GLU A 187 -18.69 3.86 -4.68
CA GLU A 187 -17.96 4.74 -5.60
C GLU A 187 -17.24 5.86 -4.85
N PHE A 188 -17.89 6.44 -3.84
CA PHE A 188 -17.27 7.48 -3.02
C PHE A 188 -16.06 6.97 -2.23
N ILE A 189 -16.19 5.78 -1.61
CA ILE A 189 -15.08 5.18 -0.86
C ILE A 189 -13.93 4.85 -1.80
N GLU A 190 -14.25 4.30 -2.98
CA GLU A 190 -13.25 4.03 -4.02
C GLU A 190 -12.50 5.30 -4.40
N GLU A 191 -13.21 6.39 -4.66
CA GLU A 191 -12.63 7.66 -5.11
C GLU A 191 -11.79 8.37 -4.05
N ASN A 192 -12.24 8.38 -2.80
CA ASN A 192 -11.62 9.20 -1.76
C ASN A 192 -10.56 8.45 -0.94
N TYR A 193 -10.62 7.11 -0.87
CA TYR A 193 -9.74 6.34 0.02
C TYR A 193 -8.96 5.22 -0.69
N ILE A 194 -9.46 4.67 -1.80
CA ILE A 194 -8.84 3.48 -2.42
C ILE A 194 -8.03 3.83 -3.67
N ARG A 195 -8.54 4.74 -4.51
CA ARG A 195 -8.01 5.00 -5.86
C ARG A 195 -6.55 5.40 -5.84
N GLU A 196 -6.20 6.47 -5.13
CA GLU A 196 -4.84 7.00 -5.15
C GLU A 196 -3.81 5.98 -4.62
N PRO A 197 -4.02 5.32 -3.46
CA PRO A 197 -3.12 4.24 -3.01
C PRO A 197 -3.03 3.07 -4.01
N ALA A 198 -4.15 2.62 -4.56
CA ALA A 198 -4.18 1.50 -5.48
C ALA A 198 -3.48 1.83 -6.82
N GLU A 199 -3.67 3.03 -7.36
CA GLU A 199 -3.00 3.48 -8.58
C GLU A 199 -1.48 3.54 -8.41
N LYS A 200 -0.98 3.94 -7.23
CA LYS A 200 0.47 3.89 -6.92
C LYS A 200 0.98 2.46 -6.96
N ILE A 201 0.24 1.50 -6.41
CA ILE A 201 0.58 0.07 -6.44
C ILE A 201 0.58 -0.46 -7.88
N VAL A 202 -0.45 -0.16 -8.66
CA VAL A 202 -0.55 -0.55 -10.08
C VAL A 202 0.61 0.06 -10.88
N SER A 203 0.91 1.35 -10.69
CA SER A 203 2.03 2.03 -11.35
C SER A 203 3.36 1.36 -11.04
N ALA A 204 3.61 1.00 -9.77
CA ALA A 204 4.82 0.27 -9.39
C ALA A 204 4.90 -1.11 -10.07
N ALA A 205 3.79 -1.85 -10.13
CA ALA A 205 3.74 -3.14 -10.81
C ALA A 205 4.02 -3.03 -12.32
N VAL A 206 3.40 -2.04 -12.99
CA VAL A 206 3.62 -1.78 -14.42
C VAL A 206 5.04 -1.35 -14.69
N PHE A 207 5.59 -0.46 -13.86
CA PHE A 207 6.99 -0.05 -13.93
C PHE A 207 7.91 -1.27 -13.94
N LEU A 208 7.72 -2.19 -12.99
CA LEU A 208 8.53 -3.40 -12.90
C LEU A 208 8.39 -4.28 -14.15
N ILE A 209 7.16 -4.53 -14.62
CA ILE A 209 6.92 -5.36 -15.81
C ILE A 209 7.61 -4.75 -17.04
N VAL A 210 7.40 -3.45 -17.30
CA VAL A 210 8.01 -2.75 -18.44
C VAL A 210 9.53 -2.73 -18.32
N PHE A 211 10.06 -2.42 -17.13
CA PHE A 211 11.48 -2.45 -16.87
C PHE A 211 12.09 -3.82 -17.15
N PHE A 212 11.47 -4.91 -16.69
CA PHE A 212 11.95 -6.27 -16.94
C PHE A 212 11.92 -6.66 -18.42
N VAL A 213 10.86 -6.29 -19.14
CA VAL A 213 10.75 -6.53 -20.59
C VAL A 213 11.87 -5.80 -21.33
N LEU A 214 12.06 -4.50 -21.06
CA LEU A 214 13.11 -3.69 -21.67
C LEU A 214 14.50 -4.20 -21.33
N MET A 215 14.75 -4.52 -20.06
CA MET A 215 16.03 -5.06 -19.61
C MET A 215 16.34 -6.41 -20.26
N THR A 216 15.33 -7.27 -20.42
CA THR A 216 15.48 -8.54 -21.14
C THR A 216 15.89 -8.31 -22.60
N ILE A 217 15.25 -7.35 -23.29
CA ILE A 217 15.60 -6.97 -24.66
C ILE A 217 17.04 -6.46 -24.73
N ILE A 218 17.45 -5.55 -23.83
CA ILE A 218 18.82 -5.01 -23.79
C ILE A 218 19.84 -6.11 -23.55
N ILE A 219 19.58 -7.03 -22.62
CA ILE A 219 20.48 -8.15 -22.35
C ILE A 219 20.62 -9.04 -23.59
N ILE A 220 19.52 -9.34 -24.30
CA ILE A 220 19.56 -10.14 -25.53
C ILE A 220 20.38 -9.44 -26.60
N VAL A 221 20.15 -8.14 -26.82
CA VAL A 221 20.87 -7.32 -27.81
C VAL A 221 22.35 -7.22 -27.45
N ALA A 222 22.69 -6.91 -26.19
CA ALA A 222 24.07 -6.79 -25.73
C ALA A 222 24.84 -8.13 -25.81
N ASN A 223 24.16 -9.26 -25.64
CA ASN A 223 24.79 -10.57 -25.80
C ASN A 223 24.95 -10.97 -27.28
N LYS A 224 24.04 -10.56 -28.17
CA LYS A 224 24.09 -10.85 -29.62
C LYS A 224 24.98 -9.90 -30.42
N SER A 225 25.18 -8.67 -29.96
CA SER A 225 26.15 -7.76 -30.57
C SER A 225 27.55 -8.36 -30.41
N GLY A 226 28.19 -8.70 -31.54
CA GLY A 226 29.59 -9.16 -31.59
C GLY A 226 30.56 -8.13 -30.98
N ASP A 227 31.82 -8.54 -30.76
CA ASP A 227 32.91 -7.84 -30.04
C ASP A 227 32.89 -6.29 -30.10
N PHE A 228 31.97 -5.70 -29.35
CA PHE A 228 31.92 -4.27 -29.08
C PHE A 228 32.79 -4.05 -27.84
N GLY A 229 34.10 -4.09 -28.05
CA GLY A 229 35.09 -3.78 -27.02
C GLY A 229 35.48 -2.31 -27.08
N LEU A 230 34.91 -1.48 -26.21
CA LEU A 230 35.43 -0.12 -25.92
C LEU A 230 36.87 -0.19 -25.41
N LEU A 231 37.25 -1.30 -24.77
CA LEU A 231 38.60 -1.61 -24.28
C LEU A 231 39.26 -2.75 -25.07
N ASN A 232 39.09 -2.78 -26.39
CA ASN A 232 39.78 -3.76 -27.24
C ASN A 232 41.29 -3.78 -26.92
N GLY A 233 41.75 -4.88 -26.31
CA GLY A 233 43.14 -5.11 -25.90
C GLY A 233 43.41 -5.27 -24.40
N TYR A 234 42.48 -4.90 -23.49
CA TYR A 234 42.68 -5.01 -22.03
C TYR A 234 41.64 -5.91 -21.33
N ASP A 235 41.68 -7.20 -21.68
CA ASP A 235 40.74 -8.23 -21.26
C ASP A 235 40.65 -8.41 -19.72
N ARG A 236 41.72 -8.10 -18.96
CA ARG A 236 41.71 -8.17 -17.48
C ARG A 236 40.98 -6.98 -16.83
N LEU A 237 41.15 -5.77 -17.36
CA LEU A 237 40.48 -4.57 -16.84
C LEU A 237 38.99 -4.59 -17.17
N ASP A 238 38.66 -5.08 -18.37
CA ASP A 238 37.29 -5.23 -18.84
C ASP A 238 36.51 -6.25 -17.97
N LYS A 239 37.14 -7.36 -17.55
CA LYS A 239 36.55 -8.35 -16.62
C LYS A 239 36.44 -7.85 -15.17
N PHE A 240 37.39 -7.04 -14.70
CA PHE A 240 37.37 -6.47 -13.35
C PHE A 240 36.27 -5.42 -13.20
N ALA A 241 36.22 -4.44 -14.11
CA ALA A 241 35.18 -3.42 -14.11
C ALA A 241 33.78 -4.03 -14.36
N GLY A 242 33.73 -5.16 -15.07
CA GLY A 242 32.50 -5.93 -15.17
C GLY A 242 32.04 -6.59 -13.87
N GLY A 243 32.96 -7.05 -13.03
CA GLY A 243 32.65 -7.55 -11.69
C GLY A 243 32.06 -6.46 -10.78
N VAL A 244 32.62 -5.24 -10.83
CA VAL A 244 32.11 -4.09 -10.04
C VAL A 244 30.69 -3.72 -10.44
N MET A 245 30.38 -3.72 -11.73
CA MET A 245 29.02 -3.46 -12.20
C MET A 245 28.03 -4.58 -11.90
N GLY A 246 28.51 -5.81 -11.75
CA GLY A 246 27.69 -6.92 -11.24
C GLY A 246 27.16 -6.67 -9.82
N ILE A 247 27.87 -5.90 -8.99
CA ILE A 247 27.41 -5.48 -7.66
C ILE A 247 26.22 -4.52 -7.79
N VAL A 248 26.27 -3.57 -8.73
CA VAL A 248 25.18 -2.61 -8.99
C VAL A 248 23.94 -3.31 -9.51
N VAL A 249 24.12 -4.28 -10.42
CA VAL A 249 23.01 -5.11 -10.92
C VAL A 249 22.40 -5.97 -9.82
N ALA A 250 23.23 -6.58 -8.96
CA ALA A 250 22.75 -7.33 -7.81
C ALA A 250 21.91 -6.46 -6.88
N PHE A 251 22.38 -5.24 -6.59
CA PHE A 251 21.65 -4.27 -5.77
C PHE A 251 20.24 -4.00 -6.33
N ALA A 252 20.13 -3.73 -7.63
CA ALA A 252 18.83 -3.50 -8.28
C ALA A 252 17.89 -4.72 -8.19
N VAL A 253 18.40 -5.94 -8.44
CA VAL A 253 17.61 -7.17 -8.34
C VAL A 253 17.14 -7.42 -6.90
N ILE A 254 18.01 -7.20 -5.91
CA ILE A 254 17.67 -7.36 -4.50
C ILE A 254 16.60 -6.36 -4.07
N MET A 255 16.65 -5.12 -4.56
CA MET A 255 15.60 -4.12 -4.30
C MET A 255 14.23 -4.56 -4.84
N ILE A 256 14.17 -5.17 -6.02
CA ILE A 256 12.91 -5.68 -6.57
C ILE A 256 12.36 -6.84 -5.72
N ILE A 257 13.24 -7.75 -5.29
CA ILE A 257 12.85 -8.85 -4.40
C ILE A 257 12.35 -8.30 -3.06
N ALA A 258 12.99 -7.27 -2.51
CA ALA A 258 12.55 -6.60 -1.29
C ALA A 258 11.16 -5.95 -1.45
N PHE A 259 10.88 -5.34 -2.60
CA PHE A 259 9.56 -4.78 -2.90
C PHE A 259 8.48 -5.86 -3.00
N ILE A 260 8.76 -6.98 -3.68
CA ILE A 260 7.83 -8.12 -3.76
C ILE A 260 7.57 -8.69 -2.37
N VAL A 261 8.60 -8.82 -1.53
CA VAL A 261 8.46 -9.27 -0.14
C VAL A 261 7.62 -8.30 0.70
N LYS A 262 7.77 -6.98 0.50
CA LYS A 262 6.95 -5.95 1.16
C LYS A 262 5.47 -6.09 0.82
N ILE A 263 5.15 -6.33 -0.45
CA ILE A 263 3.78 -6.62 -0.91
C ILE A 263 3.25 -7.91 -0.27
N ILE A 264 4.02 -8.99 -0.27
CA ILE A 264 3.60 -10.28 0.31
C ILE A 264 3.29 -10.14 1.79
N ILE A 265 4.09 -9.39 2.55
CA ILE A 265 3.84 -9.14 3.97
C ILE A 265 2.57 -8.30 4.16
N ASN A 266 2.38 -7.25 3.37
CA ASN A 266 1.20 -6.38 3.49
C ASN A 266 -0.11 -7.11 3.15
N ILE A 267 -0.05 -8.14 2.29
CA ILE A 267 -1.21 -8.98 1.93
C ILE A 267 -1.41 -10.14 2.93
N SER A 268 -0.40 -10.50 3.72
CA SER A 268 -0.47 -11.66 4.61
C SER A 268 -0.86 -11.25 6.04
N GLU A 269 -2.10 -11.57 6.42
CA GLU A 269 -2.66 -11.30 7.77
C GLU A 269 -1.99 -12.08 8.92
N ASN A 270 -1.01 -12.94 8.64
CA ASN A 270 -0.53 -13.93 9.61
C ASN A 270 0.97 -13.81 9.88
N ASP A 271 1.32 -13.28 11.05
CA ASP A 271 2.71 -13.14 11.56
C ASP A 271 3.49 -14.46 11.66
N ASN A 272 2.80 -15.60 11.56
CA ASN A 272 3.38 -16.95 11.56
C ASN A 272 3.84 -17.46 10.18
N SER A 273 3.69 -16.67 9.13
CA SER A 273 4.23 -16.93 7.80
C SER A 273 5.77 -17.06 7.81
N PHE A 274 6.32 -17.84 6.87
CA PHE A 274 7.77 -17.97 6.65
C PHE A 274 8.45 -16.64 6.27
N ILE A 275 7.66 -15.68 5.79
CA ILE A 275 8.06 -14.32 5.41
C ILE A 275 7.18 -13.38 6.24
N SER A 276 7.71 -12.94 7.39
CA SER A 276 7.05 -12.02 8.32
C SER A 276 7.96 -10.87 8.68
N MET A 277 7.41 -9.77 9.22
CA MET A 277 8.19 -8.59 9.61
C MET A 277 9.31 -8.94 10.60
N ASN A 278 9.01 -9.80 11.58
CA ASN A 278 9.98 -10.34 12.54
C ASN A 278 11.12 -11.14 11.85
N THR A 279 10.82 -11.83 10.75
CA THR A 279 11.85 -12.56 9.97
C THR A 279 12.78 -11.59 9.26
N ILE A 280 12.26 -10.48 8.72
CA ILE A 280 13.05 -9.43 8.05
C ILE A 280 13.95 -8.69 9.04
N GLU A 281 13.43 -8.33 10.22
CA GLU A 281 14.20 -7.58 11.22
C GLU A 281 15.42 -8.34 11.74
N ASN A 282 15.34 -9.67 11.75
CA ASN A 282 16.42 -10.58 12.11
C ASN A 282 17.45 -10.78 10.99
N THR A 283 17.16 -10.41 9.74
CA THR A 283 18.15 -10.46 8.65
C THR A 283 19.24 -9.40 8.83
N LYS A 284 20.49 -9.78 8.53
CA LYS A 284 21.66 -8.90 8.66
C LYS A 284 21.87 -8.06 7.42
N ILE A 285 21.64 -8.62 6.23
CA ILE A 285 21.94 -7.97 4.95
C ILE A 285 20.64 -7.48 4.33
N PHE A 286 19.66 -8.36 4.16
CA PHE A 286 18.41 -8.06 3.46
C PHE A 286 17.61 -6.91 4.09
N ARG A 287 17.60 -6.80 5.42
CA ARG A 287 16.95 -5.71 6.17
C ARG A 287 17.36 -4.32 5.69
N HIS A 288 18.62 -4.15 5.31
CA HIS A 288 19.10 -2.84 4.87
C HIS A 288 18.39 -2.42 3.57
N PHE A 289 18.27 -3.35 2.62
CA PHE A 289 17.55 -3.11 1.35
C PHE A 289 16.06 -2.88 1.58
N TYR A 290 15.44 -3.65 2.48
CA TYR A 290 14.03 -3.50 2.83
C TYR A 290 13.72 -2.13 3.47
N LYS A 291 14.60 -1.60 4.33
CA LYS A 291 14.42 -0.28 4.95
C LYS A 291 14.54 0.89 3.98
N TYR A 292 15.16 0.69 2.82
CA TYR A 292 15.28 1.73 1.78
C TYR A 292 14.03 1.85 0.90
N LEU A 293 13.04 0.95 1.05
CA LEU A 293 11.75 0.93 0.36
C LEU A 293 10.63 1.43 1.28
#